data_AF-A0A8H5JUY7-F1
#
_entry.id   AF-A0A8H5JUY7-F1
#
_cell.length_a   1.000
_cell.length_b   1.000
_cell.length_c   1.000
_cell.angle_alpha   90.00
_cell.angle_beta   90.00
_cell.angle_gamma   90.00
#
_symmetry.space_group_name_H-M   'P 1'
#
loop_
_entity.id
_entity.type
_entity.pdbx_description
1 polymer ?
#
loop_
_entity_poly.entity_id
_entity_poly.type
_entity_poly.pdbx_seq_one_letter_code
_entity_poly.pdbx_strand_id
1 'polypeptide(L)'
;MATGVDARLLKSTRFPPEFSQKVDMQKVNLQVMKKWIASKISDILGSEDDVVIELVFNLIEGPRYPDIKSLQIQLTGFLDKDTAVFCKDLWKLLLSAQSSPQGVPKELLEAKKLELIQEKIEADRAAETAKQRRDDWDRRDREVADLKDRDRRDRAAAR
;
A
#
# COMPACT_ATOMS: atom_id res chain seq x y z
N MET A 1 -11.52 -5.80 29.93
CA MET A 1 -11.31 -4.98 31.15
C MET A 1 -10.41 -3.82 30.76
N ALA A 2 -10.88 -2.57 30.86
CA ALA A 2 -10.03 -1.39 30.64
C ALA A 2 -9.25 -1.10 31.93
N THR A 3 -7.94 -0.99 31.84
CA THR A 3 -7.07 -0.80 33.00
C THR A 3 -7.19 0.66 33.49
N GLY A 4 -7.09 0.91 34.80
CA GLY A 4 -7.35 2.25 35.37
C GLY A 4 -6.45 3.39 34.85
N VAL A 5 -5.35 3.05 34.17
CA VAL A 5 -4.49 3.98 33.42
C VAL A 5 -5.18 4.48 32.15
N ASP A 6 -5.94 3.64 31.46
CA ASP A 6 -6.71 4.02 30.27
C ASP A 6 -7.68 5.15 30.59
N ALA A 7 -8.39 5.05 31.73
CA ALA A 7 -9.35 6.08 32.15
C ALA A 7 -8.69 7.44 32.50
N ARG A 8 -7.42 7.44 32.93
CA ARG A 8 -6.67 8.68 33.22
C ARG A 8 -6.17 9.34 31.93
N LEU A 9 -5.65 8.55 30.98
CA LEU A 9 -5.29 9.06 29.66
C LEU A 9 -6.53 9.54 28.90
N LEU A 10 -7.67 8.86 29.01
CA LEU A 10 -8.94 9.28 28.41
C LEU A 10 -9.41 10.67 28.89
N LYS A 11 -9.01 11.12 30.08
CA LYS A 11 -9.35 12.46 30.60
C LYS A 11 -8.32 13.53 30.25
N SER A 12 -7.06 13.14 30.03
CA SER A 12 -5.97 14.07 29.75
C SER A 12 -5.76 14.33 28.25
N THR A 13 -6.22 13.42 27.39
CA THR A 13 -6.01 13.50 25.95
C THR A 13 -7.11 14.36 25.32
N ARG A 14 -6.73 15.39 24.56
CA ARG A 14 -7.71 16.22 23.81
C ARG A 14 -8.22 15.42 22.63
N PHE A 15 -9.51 15.11 22.65
CA PHE A 15 -10.18 14.45 21.53
C PHE A 15 -10.71 15.49 20.53
N PRO A 16 -10.25 15.51 19.27
CA PRO A 16 -10.90 16.26 18.21
C PRO A 16 -12.37 15.82 18.00
N PRO A 17 -13.24 16.74 17.53
CA PRO A 17 -14.69 16.50 17.40
C PRO A 17 -15.03 15.40 16.38
N GLU A 18 -14.12 15.11 15.44
CA GLU A 18 -14.22 14.04 14.45
C GLU A 18 -14.41 12.65 15.11
N PHE A 19 -13.89 12.47 16.33
CA PHE A 19 -14.04 11.25 17.13
C PHE A 19 -15.44 11.02 17.70
N SER A 20 -16.35 11.98 17.56
CA SER A 20 -17.76 11.79 17.94
C SER A 20 -18.55 11.02 16.89
N GLN A 21 -18.02 10.92 15.67
CA GLN A 21 -18.69 10.32 14.54
C GLN A 21 -18.51 8.80 14.53
N LYS A 22 -19.61 8.04 14.56
CA LYS A 22 -19.59 6.58 14.64
C LYS A 22 -19.33 5.94 13.27
N VAL A 23 -18.28 5.14 13.18
CA VAL A 23 -17.97 4.32 12.00
C VAL A 23 -18.61 2.94 12.17
N ASP A 24 -19.31 2.46 11.15
CA ASP A 24 -19.80 1.07 11.08
C ASP A 24 -18.80 0.20 10.32
N MET A 25 -18.09 -0.68 11.04
CA MET A 25 -17.08 -1.58 10.47
C MET A 25 -17.66 -2.60 9.48
N GLN A 26 -18.98 -2.88 9.52
CA GLN A 26 -19.59 -3.75 8.51
C GLN A 26 -19.62 -3.13 7.11
N LYS A 27 -19.56 -1.80 7.03
CA LYS A 27 -19.54 -1.06 5.76
C LYS A 27 -18.12 -0.75 5.30
N VAL A 28 -17.10 -1.24 5.98
CA VAL A 28 -15.71 -0.91 5.67
C VAL A 28 -14.95 -2.18 5.31
N ASN A 29 -14.11 -2.12 4.27
CA ASN A 29 -13.27 -3.24 3.90
C ASN A 29 -12.00 -3.30 4.77
N LEU A 30 -12.02 -4.21 5.75
CA LEU A 30 -10.92 -4.44 6.70
C LEU A 30 -9.60 -4.83 6.03
N GLN A 31 -9.63 -5.53 4.89
CA GLN A 31 -8.40 -5.93 4.18
C GLN A 31 -7.60 -4.72 3.69
N VAL A 32 -8.30 -3.69 3.21
CA VAL A 32 -7.66 -2.46 2.71
C VAL A 32 -7.17 -1.62 3.88
N MET A 33 -7.92 -1.59 4.98
CA MET A 33 -7.51 -0.93 6.22
C MET A 33 -6.24 -1.54 6.81
N LYS A 34 -6.13 -2.88 6.82
CA LYS A 34 -4.92 -3.57 7.31
C LYS A 34 -3.67 -3.14 6.54
N LYS A 35 -3.75 -3.06 5.20
CA LYS A 35 -2.64 -2.59 4.36
C LYS A 35 -2.29 -1.12 4.61
N TRP A 36 -3.29 -0.27 4.76
CA TRP A 36 -3.07 1.15 5.05
C TRP A 36 -2.41 1.35 6.42
N ILE A 37 -2.90 0.65 7.45
CA ILE A 37 -2.32 0.68 8.79
C ILE A 37 -0.85 0.24 8.75
N ALA A 38 -0.55 -0.89 8.10
CA ALA A 38 0.84 -1.38 7.98
C ALA A 38 1.76 -0.33 7.33
N SER A 39 1.34 0.25 6.20
CA SER A 39 2.11 1.29 5.52
C SER A 39 2.29 2.54 6.39
N LYS A 40 1.24 2.97 7.10
CA LYS A 40 1.31 4.19 7.91
C LYS A 40 2.10 4.00 9.21
N ILE A 41 2.05 2.81 9.82
CA ILE A 41 2.90 2.46 10.97
C ILE A 41 4.38 2.43 10.54
N SER A 42 4.68 1.81 9.39
CA SER A 42 6.03 1.79 8.81
C SER A 42 6.57 3.20 8.54
N ASP A 43 5.72 4.11 8.04
CA ASP A 43 6.05 5.53 7.80
C ASP A 43 6.38 6.30 9.09
N ILE A 44 5.68 6.02 10.20
CA ILE A 44 5.88 6.73 11.47
C ILE A 44 7.08 6.17 12.26
N LEU A 45 7.17 4.85 12.39
CA LEU A 45 8.24 4.21 13.17
C LEU A 45 9.53 4.00 12.36
N GLY A 46 9.46 4.05 11.03
CA GLY A 46 10.57 3.64 10.15
C GLY A 46 10.81 2.12 10.14
N SER A 47 9.98 1.36 10.85
CA SER A 47 9.99 -0.09 10.96
C SER A 47 8.57 -0.64 10.90
N GLU A 48 8.42 -1.83 10.30
CA GLU A 48 7.17 -2.57 10.33
C GLU A 48 7.03 -3.28 11.69
N ASP A 49 6.15 -2.76 12.54
CA ASP A 49 5.81 -3.35 13.83
C ASP A 49 4.50 -4.16 13.72
N ASP A 50 4.61 -5.44 13.33
CA ASP A 50 3.48 -6.37 13.22
C ASP A 50 2.60 -6.43 14.48
N VAL A 51 3.20 -6.29 15.66
CA VAL A 51 2.47 -6.28 16.94
C VAL A 51 1.52 -5.09 17.03
N VAL A 52 1.96 -3.90 16.59
CA VAL A 52 1.12 -2.69 16.58
C VAL A 52 0.04 -2.79 15.52
N ILE A 53 0.39 -3.33 14.34
CA ILE A 53 -0.55 -3.54 13.24
C ILE A 53 -1.68 -4.49 13.67
N GLU A 54 -1.33 -5.64 14.26
CA GLU A 54 -2.29 -6.62 14.78
C GLU A 54 -3.12 -6.03 15.93
N LEU A 55 -2.54 -5.20 16.80
CA LEU A 55 -3.28 -4.54 17.87
C LEU A 55 -4.36 -3.59 17.32
N VAL A 56 -3.98 -2.70 16.39
CA VAL A 56 -4.94 -1.79 15.74
C VAL A 56 -6.01 -2.59 15.02
N PHE A 57 -5.60 -3.66 14.31
CA PHE A 57 -6.52 -4.53 13.58
C PHE A 57 -7.53 -5.22 14.51
N ASN A 58 -7.09 -5.79 15.63
CA ASN A 58 -7.97 -6.39 16.63
C ASN A 58 -8.96 -5.37 17.23
N LEU A 59 -8.53 -4.13 17.46
CA LEU A 59 -9.38 -3.07 18.01
C LEU A 59 -10.47 -2.59 17.05
N ILE A 60 -10.20 -2.61 15.74
CA ILE A 60 -11.18 -2.24 14.71
C ILE A 60 -12.06 -3.44 14.30
N GLU A 61 -11.54 -4.66 14.34
CA GLU A 61 -12.28 -5.87 13.96
C GLU A 61 -13.28 -6.31 15.03
N GLY A 62 -12.93 -6.21 16.32
CA GLY A 62 -13.74 -6.74 17.41
C GLY A 62 -15.15 -6.11 17.51
N PRO A 63 -15.26 -4.79 17.68
CA PRO A 63 -16.55 -4.11 17.81
C PRO A 63 -17.08 -3.58 16.47
N ARG A 64 -18.39 -3.74 16.24
CA ARG A 64 -19.08 -3.14 15.07
C ARG A 64 -18.94 -1.61 15.01
N TYR A 65 -18.85 -0.98 16.18
CA TYR A 65 -18.55 0.44 16.36
C TYR A 65 -17.28 0.55 17.20
N PRO A 66 -16.10 0.71 16.58
CA PRO A 66 -14.86 0.83 17.32
C PRO A 66 -14.82 2.13 18.13
N ASP A 67 -14.28 2.04 19.34
CA ASP A 67 -14.07 3.19 20.20
C ASP A 67 -12.72 3.83 19.90
N ILE A 68 -12.74 4.90 19.11
CA ILE A 68 -11.54 5.66 18.73
C ILE A 68 -10.76 6.20 19.93
N LYS A 69 -11.44 6.43 21.05
CA LYS A 69 -10.79 6.88 22.30
C LYS A 69 -9.92 5.78 22.91
N SER A 70 -10.41 4.54 22.92
CA SER A 70 -9.64 3.37 23.38
C SER A 70 -8.49 3.08 22.43
N LEU A 71 -8.73 3.21 21.12
CA LEU A 71 -7.71 3.07 20.09
C LEU A 71 -6.57 4.07 20.29
N GLN A 72 -6.91 5.35 20.51
CA GLN A 72 -5.94 6.40 20.75
C GLN A 72 -5.10 6.14 21.99
N ILE A 73 -5.69 5.71 23.11
CA ILE A 73 -4.92 5.43 24.33
C ILE A 73 -3.92 4.29 24.10
N GLN A 74 -4.39 3.18 23.53
CA GLN A 74 -3.52 2.04 23.27
C GLN A 74 -2.40 2.41 22.32
N LEU A 75 -2.70 3.17 21.27
CA LEU A 75 -1.70 3.67 20.34
C LEU A 75 -0.79 4.74 20.93
N THR A 76 -1.23 5.52 21.92
CA THR A 76 -0.37 6.47 22.65
C THR A 76 0.73 5.72 23.41
N GLY A 77 0.49 4.48 23.84
CA GLY A 77 1.54 3.62 24.39
C GLY A 77 2.65 3.25 23.40
N PHE A 78 2.41 3.36 22.08
CA PHE A 78 3.38 3.01 21.03
C PHE A 78 3.93 4.23 20.29
N LEU A 79 3.04 5.11 19.81
CA LEU A 79 3.38 6.24 18.93
C LEU A 79 3.43 7.59 19.66
N ASP A 80 3.06 7.64 20.95
CA ASP A 80 3.07 8.81 21.85
C ASP A 80 2.56 10.13 21.21
N LYS A 81 3.46 10.89 20.59
CA LYS A 81 3.24 12.18 19.93
C LYS A 81 2.62 12.06 18.53
N ASP A 82 2.88 10.99 17.80
CA ASP A 82 2.38 10.76 16.44
C ASP A 82 1.00 10.06 16.44
N THR A 83 0.57 9.53 17.59
CA THR A 83 -0.71 8.86 17.75
C THR A 83 -1.90 9.73 17.36
N ALA A 84 -1.88 11.01 17.72
CA ALA A 84 -2.99 11.91 17.44
C ALA A 84 -3.19 12.12 15.94
N VAL A 85 -2.09 12.23 15.19
CA VAL A 85 -2.10 12.37 13.74
C VAL A 85 -2.59 11.07 13.10
N PHE A 86 -2.01 9.93 13.51
CA PHE A 86 -2.40 8.61 13.01
C PHE A 86 -3.89 8.30 13.24
N CYS A 87 -4.40 8.52 14.46
CA CYS A 87 -5.81 8.26 14.78
C CYS A 87 -6.75 9.15 13.96
N LYS A 88 -6.36 10.41 13.73
CA LYS A 88 -7.16 11.34 12.93
C LYS A 88 -7.25 10.87 11.46
N ASP A 89 -6.12 10.53 10.84
CA ASP A 89 -6.09 10.04 9.46
C ASP A 89 -6.86 8.71 9.33
N LEU A 90 -6.63 7.76 10.24
CA LEU A 90 -7.36 6.50 10.26
C LEU A 90 -8.87 6.72 10.35
N TRP A 91 -9.32 7.59 11.26
CA TRP A 91 -10.75 7.85 11.46
C TRP A 91 -11.39 8.54 10.25
N LYS A 92 -10.70 9.50 9.65
CA LYS A 92 -11.14 10.18 8.42
C LYS A 92 -11.28 9.20 7.25
N LEU A 93 -10.34 8.26 7.12
CA LEU A 93 -10.34 7.22 6.10
C LEU A 93 -11.50 6.24 6.31
N LEU A 94 -11.73 5.83 7.56
CA LEU A 94 -12.84 4.97 7.98
C LEU A 94 -14.21 5.61 7.69
N LEU A 95 -14.38 6.89 8.01
CA LEU A 95 -15.58 7.66 7.68
C LEU A 95 -15.80 7.77 6.17
N SER A 96 -14.72 7.97 5.42
CA SER A 96 -14.77 7.99 3.95
C SER A 96 -15.13 6.63 3.35
N ALA A 97 -14.66 5.52 3.94
CA ALA A 97 -15.09 4.17 3.56
C ALA A 97 -16.58 3.96 3.84
N GLN A 98 -17.06 4.35 5.02
CA GLN A 98 -18.47 4.18 5.41
C GLN A 98 -19.43 4.98 4.51
N SER A 99 -19.00 6.14 4.03
CA SER A 99 -19.75 6.98 3.08
C SER A 99 -19.75 6.40 1.66
N SER A 100 -18.82 5.49 1.36
CA SER A 100 -18.72 4.82 0.06
C SER A 100 -19.57 3.53 0.05
N PRO A 101 -20.45 3.32 -0.95
CA PRO A 101 -21.32 2.13 -1.00
C PRO A 101 -20.55 0.81 -1.17
N GLN A 102 -19.28 0.86 -1.61
CA GLN A 102 -18.39 -0.29 -1.72
C GLN A 102 -17.55 -0.54 -0.46
N GLY A 103 -17.63 0.34 0.56
CA GLY A 103 -16.83 0.23 1.77
C GLY A 103 -15.34 0.43 1.60
N VAL A 104 -14.95 1.01 0.46
CA VAL A 104 -13.56 1.34 0.13
C VAL A 104 -13.39 2.86 0.21
N PRO A 105 -12.43 3.38 1.00
CA PRO A 105 -12.12 4.80 1.03
C PRO A 105 -11.69 5.29 -0.34
N LYS A 106 -12.17 6.47 -0.75
CA LYS A 106 -11.75 7.10 -2.01
C LYS A 106 -10.25 7.33 -2.08
N GLU A 107 -9.61 7.69 -0.96
CA GLU A 107 -8.16 7.88 -0.87
C GLU A 107 -7.39 6.57 -1.16
N LEU A 108 -7.90 5.42 -0.71
CA LEU A 108 -7.31 4.12 -1.02
C LEU A 108 -7.60 3.66 -2.45
N LEU A 109 -8.75 4.03 -3.01
CA LEU A 109 -9.07 3.80 -4.41
C LEU A 109 -8.12 4.58 -5.32
N GLU A 110 -7.82 5.83 -4.97
CA GLU A 110 -6.87 6.69 -5.68
C GLU A 110 -5.43 6.15 -5.54
N ALA A 111 -5.00 5.75 -4.33
CA ALA A 111 -3.69 5.14 -4.13
C ALA A 111 -3.50 3.84 -4.93
N LYS A 112 -4.51 2.95 -4.91
CA LYS A 112 -4.52 1.72 -5.72
C LYS A 112 -4.47 2.00 -7.22
N LYS A 113 -5.17 3.03 -7.69
CA LYS A 113 -5.20 3.41 -9.10
C LYS A 113 -3.83 3.91 -9.55
N LEU A 114 -3.11 4.62 -8.70
CA LEU A 114 -1.75 5.10 -8.96
C LEU A 114 -0.74 3.94 -9.04
N GLU A 115 -0.77 2.98 -8.10
CA GLU A 115 0.14 1.82 -8.15
C GLU A 115 -0.09 0.92 -9.38
N LEU A 116 -1.36 0.68 -9.75
CA LEU A 116 -1.67 -0.16 -10.91
C LEU A 116 -1.22 0.46 -12.24
N ILE A 117 -1.16 1.79 -12.30
CA ILE A 117 -0.62 2.51 -13.46
C ILE A 117 0.91 2.41 -13.48
N GLN A 118 1.56 2.53 -12.32
CA GLN A 118 3.02 2.44 -12.19
C GLN A 118 3.54 1.06 -12.62
N GLU A 119 2.94 -0.02 -12.11
CA GLU A 119 3.36 -1.39 -12.40
C GLU A 119 3.17 -1.75 -13.88
N LYS A 120 2.12 -1.22 -14.51
CA LYS A 120 1.85 -1.43 -15.93
C LYS A 120 2.87 -0.73 -16.84
N ILE A 121 3.40 0.42 -16.42
CA ILE A 121 4.43 1.16 -17.18
C ILE A 121 5.79 0.45 -17.10
N GLU A 122 6.12 -0.14 -15.96
CA GLU A 122 7.40 -0.84 -15.77
C GLU A 122 7.43 -2.18 -16.50
N ALA A 123 6.32 -2.92 -16.48
CA ALA A 123 6.17 -4.15 -17.25
C ALA A 123 6.24 -3.91 -18.77
N ASP A 124 5.63 -2.83 -19.25
CA ASP A 124 5.65 -2.47 -20.67
C ASP A 124 7.07 -2.06 -21.12
N ARG A 125 7.78 -1.27 -20.30
CA ARG A 125 9.16 -0.83 -20.58
C ARG A 125 10.17 -1.99 -20.55
N ALA A 126 9.98 -2.98 -19.66
CA ALA A 126 10.78 -4.20 -19.62
C ALA A 126 10.50 -5.13 -20.82
N ALA A 127 9.23 -5.23 -21.26
CA ALA A 127 8.87 -5.99 -22.44
C ALA A 127 9.41 -5.36 -23.73
N GLU A 128 9.38 -4.02 -23.85
CA GLU A 128 9.86 -3.31 -25.04
C GLU A 128 11.39 -3.42 -25.19
N THR A 129 12.13 -3.28 -24.09
CA THR A 129 13.60 -3.43 -24.10
C THR A 129 14.06 -4.87 -24.36
N ALA A 130 13.32 -5.88 -23.87
CA ALA A 130 13.59 -7.28 -24.19
C ALA A 130 13.32 -7.58 -25.68
N LYS A 131 12.27 -6.99 -26.26
CA LYS A 131 11.93 -7.15 -27.68
C LYS A 131 12.97 -6.50 -28.59
N GLN A 132 13.41 -5.28 -28.29
CA GLN A 132 14.45 -4.58 -29.05
C GLN A 132 15.80 -5.32 -29.04
N ARG A 133 16.21 -5.90 -27.89
CA ARG A 133 17.44 -6.70 -27.84
C ARG A 133 17.34 -7.97 -28.67
N ARG A 134 16.16 -8.60 -28.72
CA ARG A 134 15.94 -9.81 -29.52
C ARG A 134 15.96 -9.49 -31.02
N ASP A 135 15.35 -8.37 -31.42
CA ASP A 135 15.36 -7.90 -32.80
C ASP A 135 16.77 -7.47 -33.28
N ASP A 136 17.55 -6.76 -32.43
CA ASP A 136 18.92 -6.37 -32.80
C ASP A 136 19.86 -7.58 -32.91
N TRP A 137 19.69 -8.59 -32.05
CA TRP A 137 20.46 -9.83 -32.11
C TRP A 137 20.13 -10.65 -33.36
N ASP A 138 18.83 -10.78 -33.68
CA ASP A 138 18.36 -11.51 -34.87
C ASP A 138 18.77 -10.81 -36.18
N ARG A 139 18.75 -9.47 -36.19
CA ARG A 139 19.23 -8.68 -37.33
C ARG A 139 20.73 -8.89 -37.57
N ARG A 140 21.53 -8.82 -36.50
CA ARG A 140 22.99 -9.05 -36.57
C ARG A 140 23.33 -10.48 -36.99
N ASP A 141 22.62 -11.48 -36.49
CA ASP A 141 22.86 -12.88 -36.85
C ASP A 141 22.58 -13.12 -38.34
N ARG A 142 21.49 -12.55 -38.88
CA ARG A 142 21.17 -12.58 -40.31
C ARG A 142 22.24 -11.89 -41.16
N GLU A 143 22.75 -10.74 -40.75
CA GLU A 143 23.83 -10.04 -41.47
C GLU A 143 25.14 -10.87 -41.47
N VAL A 144 25.49 -11.50 -40.35
CA VAL A 144 26.67 -12.37 -40.25
C VAL A 144 26.52 -13.63 -41.10
N ALA A 145 25.32 -14.21 -41.16
CA ALA A 145 25.03 -15.36 -42.00
C ALA A 145 25.15 -15.02 -43.50
N ASP A 146 24.63 -13.87 -43.93
CA ASP A 146 24.72 -13.41 -45.33
C ASP A 146 26.17 -13.14 -45.75
N LEU A 147 26.96 -12.49 -44.89
CA LEU A 147 28.39 -12.24 -45.12
C LEU A 147 29.18 -13.55 -45.27
N LYS A 148 28.89 -14.55 -44.43
CA LYS A 148 29.53 -15.88 -44.52
C LYS A 148 29.14 -16.64 -45.79
N ASP A 149 27.90 -16.52 -46.26
CA ASP A 149 27.47 -17.17 -47.50
C ASP A 149 28.15 -16.54 -48.72
N ARG A 150 28.26 -15.21 -48.74
CA ARG A 150 28.97 -14.48 -49.81
C ARG A 150 30.45 -14.84 -49.88
N ASP A 151 31.15 -14.90 -48.73
CA ASP A 151 32.58 -15.31 -48.69
C ASP A 151 32.78 -16.76 -49.20
N ARG A 152 31.87 -17.67 -48.86
CA ARG A 152 31.91 -19.05 -49.36
C ARG A 152 31.72 -19.14 -50.87
N ARG A 153 30.80 -18.36 -51.45
CA ARG A 153 30.59 -18.33 -52.90
C ARG A 153 31.79 -17.73 -53.64
N ASP A 154 32.38 -16.68 -53.09
CA ASP A 154 33.54 -16.01 -53.69
C ASP A 154 34.76 -16.95 -53.73
N ARG A 155 35.03 -17.66 -52.63
CA ARG A 155 36.09 -18.70 -52.57
C ARG A 155 35.84 -19.89 -53.50
N ALA A 156 34.59 -20.27 -53.71
CA ALA A 156 34.23 -21.36 -54.62
C ALA A 156 34.38 -20.95 -56.10
N ALA A 157 34.18 -19.66 -56.42
CA ALA A 157 34.36 -19.13 -57.78
C ALA A 157 35.83 -18.83 -58.13
N ALA A 158 36.70 -18.65 -57.13
CA ALA A 158 38.13 -18.40 -57.30
C ALA A 158 39.00 -19.68 -57.41
N ARG A 159 38.39 -20.87 -57.45
CA ARG A 159 39.03 -22.19 -57.57
C ARG A 159 38.73 -22.83 -58.91
#